data_AF-A0A378XZ85-F1
#
_entry.id   AF-A0A378XZ85-F1
#
_cell.length_a   1.000
_cell.length_b   1.000
_cell.length_c   1.000
_cell.angle_alpha   90.00
_cell.angle_beta   90.00
_cell.angle_gamma   90.00
#
_symmetry.space_group_name_H-M   'P 1'
#
loop_
_entity.id
_entity.type
_entity.pdbx_description
1 polymer ?
#
loop_
_entity_poly.entity_id
_entity_poly.type
_entity_poly.pdbx_seq_one_letter_code
_entity_poly.pdbx_strand_id
1 'polypeptide(L)'
;MRKIYNEQEIIEMTVKLLEQTSMYEEQYEQYVSRPFRTGFYDDLSPHVKVGKQGYTLQMYERGVQMLNKLTKDVEDVMYWIIEDTIHIIAHLNLLRKYKVDNRNTHLKYTKEIMKELTTEINKAFYEIGGIYQEWHEANRRATLENPLK
;
A
#
# COMPACT_ATOMS: atom_id res chain seq x y z
N MET A 1 13.58 23.82 4.28
CA MET A 1 13.38 22.57 3.53
C MET A 1 12.69 21.58 4.46
N ARG A 2 11.62 20.91 4.05
CA ARG A 2 11.11 19.75 4.80
C ARG A 2 12.19 18.66 4.80
N LYS A 3 12.36 17.98 5.94
CA LYS A 3 13.28 16.86 6.09
C LYS A 3 12.93 15.78 5.04
N ILE A 4 13.94 15.24 4.36
CA ILE A 4 13.79 14.01 3.57
C ILE A 4 14.06 12.85 4.53
N TYR A 5 13.07 12.00 4.72
CA TYR A 5 13.18 10.81 5.56
C TYR A 5 13.88 9.71 4.78
N ASN A 6 14.68 8.90 5.47
CA ASN A 6 15.25 7.69 4.87
C ASN A 6 14.23 6.54 4.86
N GLU A 7 14.59 5.43 4.21
CA GLU A 7 13.72 4.26 4.06
C GLU A 7 13.23 3.72 5.40
N GLN A 8 14.14 3.55 6.36
CA GLN A 8 13.83 3.02 7.69
C GLN A 8 12.86 3.94 8.45
N GLU A 9 13.06 5.25 8.39
CA GLU A 9 12.15 6.22 9.01
C GLU A 9 10.75 6.13 8.40
N ILE A 10 10.64 5.99 7.07
CA ILE A 10 9.34 5.86 6.39
C ILE A 10 8.66 4.55 6.79
N ILE A 11 9.40 3.44 6.85
CA ILE A 11 8.89 2.14 7.30
C ILE A 11 8.31 2.25 8.71
N GLU A 12 9.09 2.78 9.67
CA GLU A 12 8.66 2.93 11.06
C GLU A 12 7.42 3.82 11.21
N MET A 13 7.37 4.94 10.49
CA MET A 13 6.20 5.82 10.50
C MET A 13 4.97 5.13 9.90
N THR A 14 5.16 4.35 8.83
CA THR A 14 4.08 3.61 8.16
C THR A 14 3.55 2.47 9.03
N VAL A 15 4.44 1.70 9.68
CA VAL A 15 4.06 0.64 10.61
C VAL A 15 3.23 1.21 11.77
N LYS A 16 3.66 2.34 12.36
CA LYS A 16 2.91 3.00 13.44
C LYS A 16 1.49 3.42 13.07
N LEU A 17 1.22 3.67 11.79
CA LEU A 17 -0.13 3.93 11.31
C LEU A 17 -0.92 2.63 11.21
N LEU A 18 -0.32 1.59 10.63
CA LEU A 18 -0.96 0.27 10.53
C LEU A 18 -1.25 -0.34 11.91
N GLU A 19 -0.39 -0.14 12.90
CA GLU A 19 -0.60 -0.59 14.29
C GLU A 19 -1.87 -0.04 14.93
N GLN A 20 -2.43 1.05 14.41
CA GLN A 20 -3.71 1.62 14.87
C GLN A 20 -4.91 0.81 14.36
N THR A 21 -4.70 -0.02 13.33
CA THR A 21 -5.74 -0.84 12.73
C THR A 21 -5.90 -2.16 13.45
N SER A 22 -7.14 -2.63 13.52
CA SER A 22 -7.49 -3.95 14.05
C SER A 22 -7.05 -5.12 13.17
N MET A 23 -6.57 -4.84 11.95
CA MET A 23 -6.11 -5.87 11.00
C MET A 23 -4.60 -6.11 11.04
N TYR A 24 -3.83 -5.28 11.75
CA TYR A 24 -2.38 -5.38 11.77
C TYR A 24 -1.89 -6.56 12.63
N GLU A 25 -0.90 -7.25 12.10
CA GLU A 25 -0.11 -8.28 12.77
C GLU A 25 1.36 -8.04 12.40
N GLU A 26 2.29 -8.28 13.32
CA GLU A 26 3.74 -8.01 13.12
C GLU A 26 4.30 -8.63 11.83
N GLN A 27 3.80 -9.81 11.45
CA GLN A 27 4.16 -10.49 10.21
C GLN A 27 3.88 -9.70 8.92
N TYR A 28 3.07 -8.65 8.97
CA TYR A 28 2.73 -7.80 7.82
C TYR A 28 3.71 -6.64 7.60
N GLU A 29 4.64 -6.38 8.52
CA GLU A 29 5.70 -5.38 8.32
C GLU A 29 6.52 -5.64 7.04
N GLN A 30 6.66 -6.90 6.65
CA GLN A 30 7.33 -7.26 5.40
C GLN A 30 6.70 -6.61 4.15
N TYR A 31 5.39 -6.32 4.17
CA TYR A 31 4.70 -5.65 3.07
C TYR A 31 4.95 -4.14 3.04
N VAL A 32 5.21 -3.54 4.20
CA VAL A 32 5.61 -2.13 4.34
C VAL A 32 7.05 -1.91 3.87
N SER A 33 7.95 -2.86 4.14
CA SER A 33 9.36 -2.77 3.72
C SER A 33 9.59 -3.15 2.26
N ARG A 34 8.69 -3.94 1.66
CA ARG A 34 8.79 -4.45 0.29
C ARG A 34 9.05 -3.36 -0.77
N PRO A 35 8.41 -2.17 -0.74
CA PRO A 35 8.60 -1.12 -1.75
C PRO A 35 10.04 -0.61 -1.86
N PHE A 36 10.86 -0.77 -0.83
CA PHE A 36 12.26 -0.33 -0.81
C PHE A 36 13.25 -1.41 -1.24
N ARG A 37 12.78 -2.66 -1.46
CA ARG A 37 13.66 -3.77 -1.85
C ARG A 37 14.22 -3.55 -3.25
N THR A 38 15.47 -3.95 -3.44
CA THR A 38 16.15 -3.94 -4.73
C THR A 38 16.16 -5.33 -5.37
N GLY A 39 15.99 -5.40 -6.69
CA GLY A 39 16.22 -6.62 -7.48
C GLY A 39 14.98 -7.48 -7.75
N PHE A 40 13.82 -7.12 -7.22
CA PHE A 40 12.54 -7.74 -7.56
C PHE A 40 11.43 -6.68 -7.57
N TYR A 41 10.63 -6.68 -8.64
CA TYR A 41 9.54 -5.74 -8.83
C TYR A 41 8.27 -6.53 -9.07
N ASP A 42 7.33 -6.40 -8.15
CA ASP A 42 6.00 -6.96 -8.32
C ASP A 42 5.17 -6.12 -9.26
N ASP A 43 4.33 -6.81 -10.03
CA ASP A 43 3.41 -6.16 -10.94
C ASP A 43 2.47 -5.24 -10.16
N LEU A 44 2.41 -3.99 -10.63
CA LEU A 44 1.51 -2.93 -10.16
C LEU A 44 1.58 -2.65 -8.65
N SER A 45 2.72 -2.97 -8.02
CA SER A 45 2.98 -2.68 -6.61
C SER A 45 3.87 -1.44 -6.43
N PRO A 46 3.78 -0.74 -5.29
CA PRO A 46 4.66 0.38 -4.99
C PRO A 46 6.14 -0.03 -4.99
N HIS A 47 6.97 0.77 -5.66
CA HIS A 47 8.42 0.78 -5.50
C HIS A 47 8.88 2.21 -5.25
N VAL A 48 9.77 2.40 -4.26
CA VAL A 48 10.18 3.73 -3.82
C VAL A 48 11.70 3.83 -3.81
N LYS A 49 12.22 4.85 -4.48
CA LYS A 49 13.63 5.26 -4.34
C LYS A 49 13.71 6.55 -3.54
N VAL A 50 14.42 6.50 -2.42
CA VAL A 50 14.72 7.68 -1.63
C VAL A 50 15.96 8.37 -2.22
N GLY A 51 15.80 9.62 -2.65
CA GLY A 51 16.87 10.43 -3.21
C GLY A 51 17.04 11.76 -2.49
N LYS A 52 18.12 12.48 -2.79
CA LYS A 52 18.40 13.80 -2.20
C LYS A 52 17.31 14.85 -2.52
N GLN A 53 16.59 14.67 -3.62
CA GLN A 53 15.60 15.62 -4.12
C GLN A 53 14.16 15.30 -3.68
N GLY A 54 13.94 14.13 -3.06
CA GLY A 54 12.61 13.60 -2.75
C GLY A 54 12.55 12.09 -2.95
N TYR A 55 11.33 11.59 -3.16
CA TYR A 55 11.01 10.18 -3.30
C TYR A 55 10.55 9.92 -4.73
N THR A 56 11.17 8.96 -5.40
CA THR A 56 10.70 8.51 -6.72
C THR A 56 9.75 7.33 -6.52
N LEU A 57 8.48 7.57 -6.83
CA LEU A 57 7.42 6.57 -6.91
C LEU A 57 7.54 5.84 -8.25
N GLN A 58 7.69 4.53 -8.20
CA GLN A 58 7.87 3.67 -9.36
C GLN A 58 6.92 2.49 -9.29
N MET A 59 6.41 2.09 -10.44
CA MET A 59 5.53 0.93 -10.58
C MET A 59 5.87 0.23 -11.88
N TYR A 60 5.82 -1.09 -11.88
CA TYR A 60 6.19 -1.93 -13.01
C TYR A 60 5.06 -2.87 -13.38
N GLU A 61 4.98 -3.27 -14.64
CA GLU A 61 4.10 -4.34 -15.11
C GLU A 61 4.91 -5.23 -16.05
N ARG A 62 5.09 -6.51 -15.68
CA ARG A 62 5.90 -7.49 -16.41
C ARG A 62 7.31 -6.98 -16.72
N GLY A 63 7.90 -6.27 -15.76
CA GLY A 63 9.22 -5.65 -15.87
C GLY A 63 9.27 -4.33 -16.66
N VAL A 64 8.17 -3.88 -17.26
CA VAL A 64 8.07 -2.57 -17.93
C VAL A 64 7.73 -1.50 -16.90
N GLN A 65 8.48 -0.39 -16.88
CA GLN A 65 8.19 0.71 -15.96
C GLN A 65 6.95 1.49 -16.41
N MET A 66 5.88 1.44 -15.62
CA MET A 66 4.59 2.10 -15.87
C MET A 66 4.48 3.45 -15.18
N LEU A 67 5.15 3.62 -14.03
CA LEU A 67 5.18 4.87 -13.26
C LEU A 67 6.62 5.27 -12.94
N ASN A 68 6.91 6.56 -13.06
CA ASN A 68 8.16 7.17 -12.62
C ASN A 68 7.92 8.62 -12.20
N LYS A 69 7.56 8.85 -10.94
CA LYS A 69 7.10 10.16 -10.46
C LYS A 69 7.88 10.61 -9.24
N LEU A 70 8.38 11.85 -9.26
CA LEU A 70 9.05 12.45 -8.10
C LEU A 70 8.02 13.17 -7.22
N THR A 71 7.99 12.84 -5.93
CA THR A 71 7.30 13.64 -4.91
C THR A 71 8.28 14.10 -3.83
N LYS A 72 7.99 15.23 -3.22
CA LYS A 72 8.70 15.72 -2.01
C LYS A 72 7.88 15.49 -0.74
N ASP A 73 6.65 15.01 -0.90
CA ASP A 73 5.77 14.73 0.20
C ASP A 73 5.98 13.30 0.69
N VAL A 74 6.33 13.14 1.96
CA VAL A 74 6.49 11.81 2.55
C VAL A 74 5.12 11.17 2.79
N GLU A 75 4.09 11.98 2.99
CA GLU A 75 2.72 11.51 3.19
C GLU A 75 2.20 10.79 1.94
N ASP A 76 2.53 11.28 0.74
CA ASP A 76 2.22 10.58 -0.52
C ASP A 76 2.85 9.18 -0.55
N VAL A 77 4.10 9.06 -0.10
CA VAL A 77 4.82 7.77 -0.05
C VAL A 77 4.15 6.83 0.94
N MET A 78 3.92 7.32 2.17
CA MET A 78 3.31 6.53 3.24
C MET A 78 1.91 6.08 2.87
N TYR A 79 1.06 6.99 2.37
CA TYR A 79 -0.28 6.66 1.91
C TYR A 79 -0.27 5.59 0.81
N TRP A 80 0.63 5.70 -0.18
CA TRP A 80 0.69 4.71 -1.26
C TRP A 80 1.08 3.32 -0.76
N ILE A 81 2.00 3.22 0.21
CA ILE A 81 2.40 1.96 0.85
C ILE A 81 1.27 1.42 1.74
N ILE A 82 0.60 2.26 2.52
CA ILE A 82 -0.52 1.88 3.40
C ILE A 82 -1.68 1.33 2.58
N GLU A 83 -2.07 2.03 1.52
CA GLU A 83 -3.16 1.61 0.64
C GLU A 83 -2.88 0.24 0.04
N ASP A 84 -1.66 0.00 -0.46
CA ASP A 84 -1.28 -1.31 -0.98
C ASP A 84 -1.24 -2.40 0.10
N THR A 85 -0.66 -2.08 1.26
CA THR A 85 -0.52 -3.03 2.38
C THR A 85 -1.88 -3.45 2.94
N ILE A 86 -2.81 -2.50 3.14
CA ILE A 86 -4.17 -2.78 3.60
C ILE A 86 -4.91 -3.69 2.61
N HIS A 87 -4.78 -3.43 1.30
CA HIS A 87 -5.38 -4.29 0.28
C HIS A 87 -4.82 -5.72 0.32
N ILE A 88 -3.51 -5.87 0.48
CA ILE A 88 -2.85 -7.17 0.62
C ILE A 88 -3.37 -7.89 1.86
N ILE A 89 -3.36 -7.24 3.03
CA ILE A 89 -3.79 -7.85 4.30
C ILE A 89 -5.27 -8.25 4.23
N ALA A 90 -6.14 -7.37 3.74
CA ALA A 90 -7.57 -7.66 3.60
C ALA A 90 -7.81 -8.87 2.69
N HIS A 91 -7.09 -8.95 1.58
CA HIS A 91 -7.15 -10.10 0.68
C HIS A 91 -6.64 -11.39 1.34
N LEU A 92 -5.50 -11.34 2.03
CA LEU A 92 -4.96 -12.50 2.77
C LEU A 92 -5.93 -13.00 3.85
N ASN A 93 -6.60 -12.09 4.56
CA ASN A 93 -7.59 -12.43 5.58
C ASN A 93 -8.82 -13.13 4.96
N LEU A 94 -9.28 -12.70 3.78
CA LEU A 94 -10.33 -13.41 3.05
C LEU A 94 -9.87 -14.81 2.63
N LEU A 95 -8.65 -14.96 2.09
CA LEU A 95 -8.12 -16.28 1.74
C LEU A 95 -8.11 -17.22 2.96
N ARG A 96 -7.67 -16.70 4.12
CA ARG A 96 -7.61 -17.43 5.39
C ARG A 96 -9.02 -17.81 5.86
N LYS A 97 -9.97 -16.88 5.82
CA LYS A 97 -11.39 -17.08 6.21
C LYS A 97 -12.07 -18.15 5.36
N TYR A 98 -11.89 -18.08 4.04
CA TYR A 98 -12.51 -19.00 3.08
C TYR A 98 -11.68 -20.27 2.83
N LYS A 99 -10.55 -20.44 3.53
CA LYS A 99 -9.66 -21.61 3.46
C LYS A 99 -9.20 -21.94 2.03
N VAL A 100 -8.86 -20.90 1.28
CA VAL A 100 -8.35 -21.02 -0.10
C VAL A 100 -6.89 -20.55 -0.17
N ASP A 101 -6.11 -21.12 -1.08
CA ASP A 101 -4.66 -20.87 -1.22
C ASP A 101 -4.28 -20.07 -2.46
N ASN A 102 -5.25 -19.77 -3.34
CA ASN A 102 -5.07 -19.17 -4.66
C ASN A 102 -4.03 -19.87 -5.55
N ARG A 103 -3.73 -21.14 -5.27
CA ARG A 103 -2.85 -22.00 -6.07
C ARG A 103 -3.61 -23.19 -6.63
N ASN A 104 -4.32 -23.90 -5.76
CA ASN A 104 -5.16 -25.05 -6.08
C ASN A 104 -6.64 -24.75 -5.88
N THR A 105 -6.94 -23.76 -5.04
CA THR A 105 -8.30 -23.34 -4.68
C THR A 105 -8.37 -21.81 -4.77
N HIS A 106 -9.39 -21.29 -5.45
CA HIS A 106 -9.48 -19.86 -5.76
C HIS A 106 -10.66 -19.21 -5.05
N LEU A 107 -10.43 -18.02 -4.51
CA LEU A 107 -11.50 -17.17 -4.02
C LEU A 107 -12.36 -16.68 -5.19
N LYS A 108 -13.68 -16.93 -5.14
CA LYS A 108 -14.63 -16.34 -6.09
C LYS A 108 -15.05 -14.97 -5.56
N TYR A 109 -14.69 -13.90 -6.24
CA TYR A 109 -15.07 -12.53 -5.83
C TYR A 109 -16.52 -12.22 -6.18
N THR A 110 -17.45 -12.78 -5.41
CA THR A 110 -18.87 -12.42 -5.49
C THR A 110 -19.10 -11.02 -4.95
N LYS A 111 -20.31 -10.48 -5.16
CA LYS A 111 -20.68 -9.15 -4.62
C LYS A 111 -20.53 -9.08 -3.09
N GLU A 112 -20.81 -10.18 -2.41
CA GLU A 112 -20.70 -10.30 -0.95
C GLU A 112 -19.23 -10.27 -0.50
N ILE A 113 -18.35 -11.02 -1.18
CA ILE A 113 -16.90 -11.02 -0.88
C ILE A 113 -16.28 -9.66 -1.19
N MET A 114 -16.68 -9.02 -2.29
CA MET A 114 -16.22 -7.66 -2.60
C MET A 114 -16.70 -6.66 -1.54
N LYS A 115 -17.95 -6.78 -1.08
CA LYS A 115 -18.48 -5.93 0.00
C LYS A 115 -17.69 -6.14 1.29
N GLU A 116 -17.37 -7.37 1.65
CA GLU A 116 -16.55 -7.68 2.82
C GLU A 116 -15.14 -7.08 2.70
N LEU A 117 -14.48 -7.27 1.55
CA LEU A 117 -13.17 -6.69 1.25
C LEU A 117 -13.18 -5.17 1.44
N THR A 118 -14.11 -4.48 0.79
CA THR A 118 -14.25 -3.03 0.88
C THR A 118 -14.58 -2.58 2.30
N THR A 119 -15.39 -3.33 3.05
CA THR A 119 -15.73 -2.98 4.43
C THR A 119 -14.49 -3.02 5.33
N GLU A 120 -13.67 -4.05 5.22
CA GLU A 120 -12.42 -4.18 5.99
C GLU A 120 -11.42 -3.07 5.64
N ILE A 121 -11.24 -2.78 4.35
CA ILE A 121 -10.36 -1.70 3.88
C ILE A 121 -10.83 -0.35 4.43
N ASN A 122 -12.12 -0.02 4.27
CA ASN A 122 -12.68 1.24 4.75
C ASN A 122 -12.54 1.38 6.27
N LYS A 123 -12.74 0.29 7.01
CA LYS A 123 -12.59 0.26 8.47
C LYS A 123 -11.14 0.57 8.87
N ALA A 124 -10.15 -0.02 8.19
CA ALA A 124 -8.75 0.23 8.47
C ALA A 124 -8.37 1.70 8.24
N PHE A 125 -8.84 2.31 7.14
CA PHE A 125 -8.63 3.73 6.89
C PHE A 125 -9.34 4.64 7.89
N TYR A 126 -10.54 4.25 8.34
CA TYR A 126 -11.24 4.94 9.42
C TYR A 126 -10.49 4.87 10.76
N GLU A 127 -9.89 3.71 11.08
CA GLU A 127 -9.10 3.51 12.30
C GLU A 127 -7.80 4.32 12.30
N ILE A 128 -7.15 4.46 11.13
CA ILE A 128 -5.99 5.35 10.94
C ILE A 128 -6.43 6.83 11.03
N GLY A 129 -7.55 7.17 10.39
CA GLY A 129 -8.13 8.51 10.39
C GLY A 129 -7.29 9.58 9.68
N GLY A 130 -7.66 10.83 9.94
CA GLY A 130 -6.96 12.02 9.41
C GLY A 130 -6.87 12.04 7.89
N ILE A 131 -5.73 12.53 7.39
CA ILE A 131 -5.52 12.73 5.96
C ILE A 131 -5.56 11.42 5.15
N TYR A 132 -5.22 10.29 5.76
CA TYR A 132 -5.21 8.99 5.07
C TYR A 132 -6.63 8.48 4.82
N GLN A 133 -7.55 8.70 5.76
CA GLN A 133 -8.97 8.41 5.54
C GLN A 133 -9.52 9.30 4.41
N GLU A 134 -9.29 10.61 4.49
CA GLU A 134 -9.76 11.56 3.48
C GLU A 134 -9.22 11.22 2.09
N TRP A 135 -7.95 10.83 2.00
CA TRP A 135 -7.31 10.44 0.75
C TRP A 135 -7.81 9.11 0.19
N HIS A 136 -8.09 8.13 1.05
CA HIS A 136 -8.73 6.88 0.64
C HIS A 136 -10.11 7.15 0.03
N GLU A 137 -10.96 7.92 0.73
CA GLU A 137 -12.29 8.31 0.25
C GLU A 137 -12.24 9.10 -1.07
N ALA A 138 -11.20 9.92 -1.26
CA ALA A 138 -10.96 10.71 -2.46
C ALA A 138 -10.25 9.94 -3.60
N ASN A 139 -9.94 8.65 -3.42
CA ASN A 139 -9.17 7.83 -4.36
C ASN A 139 -7.83 8.49 -4.76
N ARG A 140 -7.07 8.94 -3.75
CA ARG A 140 -5.76 9.59 -3.94
C ARG A 140 -4.78 8.69 -4.68
N ARG A 141 -4.84 7.36 -4.51
CA ARG A 141 -3.96 6.38 -5.20
C ARG A 141 -4.02 6.55 -6.71
N ALA A 142 -5.20 6.69 -7.29
CA ALA A 142 -5.35 6.94 -8.74
C ALA A 142 -4.70 8.25 -9.21
N THR A 143 -4.55 9.24 -8.33
CA THR A 143 -3.84 10.50 -8.64
C THR A 143 -2.32 10.34 -8.55
N LEU A 144 -1.83 9.52 -7.62
CA LEU A 144 -0.41 9.20 -7.49
C LEU A 144 0.08 8.33 -8.65
N GLU A 145 -0.75 7.39 -9.09
CA GLU A 145 -0.45 6.45 -10.18
C GLU A 145 -0.75 7.00 -11.57
N ASN A 146 -1.25 8.23 -11.68
CA ASN A 146 -1.42 8.88 -12.98
C ASN A 146 -0.08 9.43 -13.49
N PRO A 147 0.47 8.91 -14.59
CA PRO A 147 1.77 9.36 -15.12
C PRO A 147 1.73 10.76 -15.75
N LEU A 148 0.55 11.32 -16.02
CA LEU A 148 0.35 12.62 -16.68
C LEU A 148 0.16 13.80 -15.70
N LYS A 149 0.12 13.53 -14.40
CA LYS A 149 -0.03 14.53 -13.32
C LYS A 149 1.10 14.37 -12.31
#